data_AF-A0A7V9S7K9-F1
#
_entry.id   AF-A0A7V9S7K9-F1
#
_cell.length_a   1.000
_cell.length_b   1.000
_cell.length_c   1.000
_cell.angle_alpha   90.00
_cell.angle_beta   90.00
_cell.angle_gamma   90.00
#
_symmetry.space_group_name_H-M   'P 1'
#
loop_
_entity.id
_entity.type
_entity.pdbx_description
1 polymer ?
#
loop_
_entity_poly.entity_id
_entity_poly.type
_entity_poly.pdbx_seq_one_letter_code
_entity_poly.pdbx_strand_id
1 'polypeptide(L)'
;MTRKRRQPRVYIEFRNIRTLPSGYQVAVTRNKQEFSKHFAGHSDAAVKAAIRWRDQILRLLPNKRNNPIPPRVLAALHLQSPVVGVFRSAYRNFYQVSYRGGDGRQRARAFSWKDRAGEIEAYRKAVKFRRQMEREA
;
A
#
# COMPACT_ATOMS: atom_id res chain seq x y z
N MET A 1 -13.81 25.79 9.89
CA MET A 1 -12.37 25.44 9.83
C MET A 1 -12.08 24.29 10.80
N THR A 2 -12.00 23.06 10.30
CA THR A 2 -11.77 21.87 11.14
C THR A 2 -10.29 21.82 11.55
N ARG A 3 -10.03 21.98 12.86
CA ARG A 3 -8.69 21.85 13.46
C ARG A 3 -8.11 20.49 13.09
N LYS A 4 -7.10 20.47 12.19
CA LYS A 4 -6.27 19.29 11.93
C LYS A 4 -5.63 18.88 13.26
N ARG A 5 -6.14 17.82 13.89
CA ARG A 5 -5.51 17.19 15.06
C ARG A 5 -4.05 16.88 14.67
N ARG A 6 -3.09 17.57 15.29
CA ARG A 6 -1.67 17.25 15.17
C ARG A 6 -1.51 15.81 15.65
N GLN A 7 -1.20 14.90 14.72
CA GLN A 7 -0.96 13.51 15.07
C GLN A 7 0.25 13.44 16.02
N PRO A 8 0.19 12.66 17.11
CA PRO A 8 1.30 12.57 18.05
C PRO A 8 2.55 12.04 17.34
N ARG A 9 3.70 12.67 17.60
CA ARG A 9 4.99 12.39 16.95
C ARG A 9 5.51 10.94 17.12
N VAL A 10 4.86 10.14 17.96
CA VAL A 10 5.25 8.76 18.30
C VAL A 10 4.70 7.73 17.30
N TYR A 11 3.67 8.06 16.53
CA TYR A 11 3.05 7.14 15.59
C TYR A 11 3.73 7.23 14.23
N ILE A 12 4.67 6.34 13.99
CA ILE A 12 5.18 6.09 12.64
C ILE A 12 4.16 5.20 11.94
N GLU A 13 3.13 5.80 11.34
CA GLU A 13 2.18 5.05 10.51
C GLU A 13 2.78 4.82 9.12
N PHE A 14 2.93 3.56 8.74
CA PHE A 14 3.34 3.17 7.40
C PHE A 14 2.52 1.99 6.92
N ARG A 15 1.84 2.17 5.78
CA ARG A 15 1.07 1.09 5.13
C ARG A 15 0.14 0.38 6.12
N ASN A 16 -0.69 1.12 6.87
CA ASN A 16 -1.63 0.55 7.86
C ASN A 16 -0.97 -0.14 9.06
N ILE A 17 0.32 0.06 9.33
CA ILE A 17 1.00 -0.39 10.54
C ILE A 17 1.46 0.85 11.31
N ARG A 18 1.08 0.95 12.57
CA ARG A 18 1.49 1.98 13.52
C ARG A 18 2.51 1.36 14.47
N THR A 19 3.68 1.97 14.62
CA THR A 19 4.61 1.60 15.70
C THR A 19 4.16 2.28 17.00
N LEU A 20 4.01 1.49 18.07
CA LEU A 20 3.63 1.91 19.42
C LEU A 20 4.76 1.56 20.40
N PRO A 21 4.85 2.20 21.57
CA PRO A 21 5.81 1.80 22.61
C PRO A 21 5.70 0.30 22.97
N SER A 22 4.49 -0.25 22.97
CA SER A 22 4.19 -1.65 23.27
C SER A 22 4.41 -2.64 22.12
N GLY A 23 4.67 -2.18 20.89
CA GLY A 23 4.86 -3.04 19.72
C GLY A 23 4.28 -2.47 18.43
N TYR A 24 3.64 -3.30 17.61
CA TYR A 24 3.05 -2.88 16.33
C TYR A 24 1.52 -2.99 16.37
N GLN A 25 0.83 -2.00 15.83
CA GLN A 25 -0.61 -2.05 15.63
C GLN A 25 -0.92 -1.96 14.14
N VAL A 26 -1.54 -2.98 13.58
CA VAL A 26 -2.14 -2.87 12.26
C VAL A 26 -3.49 -2.21 12.41
N ALA A 27 -3.77 -1.17 11.62
CA ALA A 27 -5.06 -0.47 11.60
C ALA A 27 -5.48 -0.18 10.15
N VAL A 28 -6.57 -0.82 9.71
CA VAL A 28 -7.13 -0.69 8.38
C VAL A 28 -8.56 -0.16 8.48
N THR A 29 -8.78 1.07 8.00
CA THR A 29 -10.14 1.63 7.93
C THR A 29 -10.78 1.41 6.55
N ARG A 30 -11.98 0.84 6.53
CA ARG A 30 -12.82 0.58 5.35
C ARG A 30 -14.27 0.90 5.66
N ASN A 31 -14.97 1.60 4.76
CA ASN A 31 -16.40 1.93 4.93
C ASN A 31 -16.76 2.50 6.31
N LYS A 32 -15.91 3.40 6.84
CA LYS A 32 -16.01 4.00 8.18
C LYS A 32 -15.83 3.04 9.37
N GLN A 33 -15.46 1.79 9.13
CA GLN A 33 -15.12 0.80 10.16
C GLN A 33 -13.59 0.60 10.23
N GLU A 34 -13.02 0.60 11.44
CA GLU A 34 -11.60 0.29 11.68
C GLU A 34 -11.44 -1.19 12.04
N PHE A 35 -10.59 -1.89 11.28
CA PHE A 35 -10.13 -3.23 11.58
C PHE A 35 -8.70 -3.11 12.11
N SER A 36 -8.50 -3.35 13.40
CA SER A 36 -7.18 -3.23 14.01
C SER A 36 -6.79 -4.45 14.83
N LYS A 37 -5.49 -4.72 14.87
CA LYS A 37 -4.89 -5.78 15.69
C LYS A 37 -3.53 -5.33 16.20
N HIS A 38 -3.30 -5.56 17.48
CA HIS A 38 -2.04 -5.28 18.15
C HIS A 38 -1.14 -6.52 18.18
N PHE A 39 0.15 -6.29 18.02
CA PHE A 39 1.23 -7.27 18.08
C PHE A 39 2.25 -6.74 19.09
N ALA A 40 2.35 -7.42 20.23
CA ALA A 40 3.20 -6.99 21.32
C ALA A 40 4.69 -7.23 21.00
N GLY A 41 5.53 -6.30 21.44
CA GLY A 41 6.98 -6.35 21.29
C GLY A 41 7.50 -5.83 19.95
N HIS A 42 8.81 -5.59 19.91
CA HIS A 42 9.55 -5.04 18.76
C HIS A 42 10.43 -6.08 18.05
N SER A 43 10.11 -7.36 18.20
CA SER A 43 10.88 -8.42 17.55
C SER A 43 10.59 -8.49 16.04
N ASP A 44 11.55 -8.99 15.27
CA ASP A 44 11.35 -9.26 13.84
C ASP A 44 10.15 -10.17 13.57
N ALA A 45 9.88 -11.11 14.48
CA ALA A 45 8.70 -11.96 14.43
C ALA A 45 7.41 -11.15 14.55
N ALA A 46 7.36 -10.17 15.45
CA ALA A 46 6.20 -9.28 15.63
C ALA A 46 5.97 -8.39 14.40
N VAL A 47 7.03 -7.84 13.81
CA VAL A 47 6.96 -7.08 12.55
C VAL A 47 6.39 -7.96 11.43
N LYS A 48 6.96 -9.15 11.22
CA LYS A 48 6.52 -10.08 10.17
C LYS A 48 5.07 -10.51 10.38
N ALA A 49 4.65 -10.75 11.62
CA ALA A 49 3.26 -11.10 11.95
C ALA A 49 2.30 -9.93 11.65
N ALA A 50 2.67 -8.70 12.00
CA ALA A 50 1.90 -7.51 11.69
C ALA A 50 1.75 -7.30 10.17
N ILE A 51 2.84 -7.47 9.42
CA ILE A 51 2.85 -7.41 7.95
C ILE A 51 1.92 -8.47 7.35
N ARG A 52 2.03 -9.73 7.78
CA ARG A 52 1.19 -10.83 7.28
C ARG A 52 -0.29 -10.58 7.55
N TRP A 53 -0.64 -10.17 8.78
CA TRP A 53 -2.03 -9.89 9.13
C TRP A 53 -2.58 -8.69 8.37
N ARG A 54 -1.79 -7.64 8.18
CA ARG A 54 -2.14 -6.52 7.30
C ARG A 54 -2.45 -6.99 5.89
N ASP A 55 -1.59 -7.80 5.29
CA ASP A 55 -1.78 -8.23 3.90
C ASP A 55 -3.00 -9.15 3.77
N GLN A 56 -3.26 -9.99 4.78
CA GLN A 56 -4.46 -10.82 4.86
C GLN A 56 -5.72 -9.97 4.98
N ILE A 57 -5.77 -9.02 5.93
CA ILE A 57 -6.97 -8.19 6.13
C ILE A 57 -7.23 -7.30 4.90
N LEU A 58 -6.18 -6.82 4.22
CA LEU A 58 -6.32 -6.04 2.99
C LEU A 58 -6.86 -6.85 1.80
N ARG A 59 -6.68 -8.18 1.79
CA ARG A 59 -7.29 -9.08 0.80
C ARG A 59 -8.75 -9.40 1.11
N LEU A 60 -9.08 -9.56 2.38
CA LEU A 60 -10.43 -9.93 2.84
C LEU A 60 -11.40 -8.75 2.80
N LEU A 61 -10.92 -7.55 3.09
CA LEU A 61 -11.77 -6.37 3.13
C LEU A 61 -12.12 -5.89 1.71
N PRO A 62 -13.34 -5.35 1.51
CA PRO A 62 -13.78 -4.87 0.21
C PRO A 62 -12.78 -3.88 -0.39
N ASN A 63 -12.56 -4.04 -1.70
CA ASN A 63 -11.51 -3.35 -2.44
C ASN A 63 -11.79 -1.83 -2.44
N LYS A 64 -11.07 -1.05 -1.63
CA LYS A 64 -11.17 0.43 -1.54
C LYS A 64 -10.67 1.15 -2.81
N ARG A 65 -10.43 0.44 -3.91
CA ARG A 65 -9.91 1.07 -5.12
C ARG A 65 -11.02 1.87 -5.81
N ASN A 66 -11.03 3.17 -5.56
CA ASN A 66 -11.85 4.12 -6.33
C ASN A 66 -11.57 4.02 -7.84
N ASN A 67 -10.31 3.69 -8.21
CA ASN A 67 -9.89 3.43 -9.58
C ASN A 67 -9.39 1.98 -9.72
N PRO A 68 -10.24 1.03 -10.12
CA PRO A 68 -9.82 -0.35 -10.32
C PRO A 68 -8.79 -0.45 -11.46
N ILE A 69 -7.91 -1.45 -11.34
CA ILE A 69 -7.00 -1.82 -12.43
C ILE A 69 -7.84 -2.58 -13.47
N PRO A 70 -7.78 -2.22 -14.76
CA PRO A 70 -8.59 -2.88 -15.79
C PRO A 70 -8.31 -4.39 -15.83
N PRO A 71 -9.33 -5.26 -15.94
CA PRO A 71 -9.15 -6.71 -16.04
C PRO A 71 -8.20 -7.13 -17.17
N ARG A 72 -8.22 -6.42 -18.30
CA ARG A 72 -7.28 -6.64 -19.42
C ARG A 72 -5.81 -6.51 -19.03
N VAL A 73 -5.49 -5.55 -18.14
CA VAL A 73 -4.12 -5.31 -17.67
C VAL A 73 -3.70 -6.43 -16.72
N LEU A 74 -4.63 -6.94 -15.91
CA LEU A 74 -4.39 -8.06 -15.01
C LEU A 74 -4.20 -9.37 -15.78
N ALA A 75 -5.08 -9.64 -16.75
CA ALA A 75 -4.99 -10.81 -17.63
C ALA A 75 -3.68 -10.83 -18.42
N ALA A 76 -3.27 -9.69 -18.99
CA ALA A 76 -2.00 -9.58 -19.72
C ALA A 76 -0.74 -9.81 -18.87
N LEU A 77 -0.87 -9.79 -17.54
CA LEU A 77 0.22 -10.08 -16.60
C LEU A 77 -0.03 -11.36 -15.79
N HIS A 78 -1.05 -12.14 -16.15
CA HIS A 78 -1.48 -13.35 -15.43
C HIS A 78 -1.71 -13.11 -13.93
N LEU A 79 -2.26 -11.95 -13.59
CA LEU A 79 -2.58 -11.58 -12.21
C LEU A 79 -4.07 -11.82 -11.93
N GLN A 80 -4.35 -12.62 -10.90
CA GLN A 80 -5.73 -12.86 -10.44
C GLN A 80 -6.31 -11.65 -9.68
N SER A 81 -5.44 -10.82 -9.12
CA SER A 81 -5.86 -9.64 -8.36
C SER A 81 -4.85 -8.49 -8.51
N PRO A 82 -5.31 -7.24 -8.41
CA PRO A 82 -4.42 -6.10 -8.54
C PRO A 82 -3.52 -5.93 -7.31
N VAL A 83 -2.21 -5.80 -7.55
CA VAL A 83 -1.15 -5.74 -6.53
C VAL A 83 -1.36 -4.58 -5.56
N VAL A 84 -1.38 -4.88 -4.26
CA VAL A 84 -1.58 -3.88 -3.18
C VAL A 84 -0.49 -2.81 -3.21
N GLY A 85 -0.87 -1.54 -2.99
CA GLY A 85 0.06 -0.41 -2.96
C GLY A 85 0.37 0.20 -4.34
N VAL A 86 -0.18 -0.36 -5.42
CA VAL A 86 -0.18 0.27 -6.75
C VAL A 86 -1.53 0.97 -6.97
N PHE A 87 -1.50 2.28 -7.16
CA PHE A 87 -2.67 3.11 -7.41
C PHE A 87 -2.75 3.48 -8.88
N ARG A 88 -3.96 3.53 -9.44
CA ARG A 88 -4.21 3.95 -10.81
C ARG A 88 -4.82 5.34 -10.85
N SER A 89 -4.28 6.20 -11.68
CA SER A 89 -4.87 7.46 -12.08
C SER A 89 -5.25 7.36 -13.55
N ALA A 90 -6.51 7.01 -13.81
CA ALA A 90 -7.00 6.83 -15.19
C ALA A 90 -7.00 8.15 -15.97
N TYR A 91 -7.43 9.24 -15.33
CA TYR A 91 -7.51 10.57 -15.95
C TYR A 91 -6.13 11.12 -16.36
N ARG A 92 -5.09 10.84 -15.56
CA ARG A 92 -3.72 11.34 -15.82
C ARG A 92 -2.79 10.29 -16.45
N ASN A 93 -3.36 9.14 -16.84
CA ASN A 93 -2.64 8.03 -17.44
C ASN A 93 -1.35 7.61 -16.70
N PHE A 94 -1.42 7.39 -15.39
CA PHE A 94 -0.28 6.82 -14.64
C PHE A 94 -0.66 5.87 -13.51
N TYR A 95 0.27 4.98 -13.19
CA TYR A 95 0.28 4.19 -11.97
C TYR A 95 1.24 4.81 -10.96
N GLN A 96 0.88 4.78 -9.69
CA GLN A 96 1.70 5.34 -8.62
C GLN A 96 1.94 4.31 -7.52
N VAL A 97 3.18 4.25 -7.06
CA VAL A 97 3.60 3.41 -5.93
C VAL A 97 4.20 4.30 -4.85
N SER A 98 3.63 4.24 -3.64
CA SER A 98 4.18 4.92 -2.47
C SER A 98 5.17 4.03 -1.72
N TYR A 99 6.31 4.59 -1.36
CA TYR A 99 7.40 3.91 -0.66
C TYR A 99 8.06 4.85 0.35
N ARG A 100 8.93 4.33 1.22
CA ARG A 100 9.80 5.14 2.08
C ARG A 100 11.20 5.13 1.49
N GLY A 101 11.80 6.31 1.38
CA GLY A 101 13.22 6.41 1.07
C GLY A 101 14.05 5.96 2.28
N GLY A 102 15.36 5.75 2.06
CA GLY A 102 16.30 5.46 3.16
C GLY A 102 16.40 6.57 4.20
N ASP A 103 15.99 7.80 3.85
CA ASP A 103 15.81 8.95 4.74
C ASP A 103 14.53 8.90 5.59
N GLY A 104 13.76 7.82 5.51
CA GLY A 104 12.48 7.64 6.19
C GLY A 104 11.33 8.48 5.59
N ARG A 105 11.59 9.33 4.59
CA ARG A 105 10.57 10.20 4.00
C ARG A 105 9.66 9.40 3.08
N GLN A 106 8.37 9.71 3.12
CA GLN A 106 7.40 9.13 2.20
C GLN A 106 7.62 9.71 0.80
N ARG A 107 7.88 8.83 -0.16
CA ARG A 107 8.06 9.16 -1.58
C ARG A 107 7.03 8.41 -2.41
N ALA A 108 6.83 8.89 -3.63
CA ALA A 108 6.00 8.22 -4.60
C ALA A 108 6.73 8.17 -5.94
N ARG A 109 6.59 7.04 -6.65
CA ARG A 109 7.06 6.89 -8.02
C ARG A 109 5.87 6.71 -8.94
N ALA A 110 5.80 7.50 -10.00
CA ALA A 110 4.77 7.43 -11.02
C ALA A 110 5.30 6.71 -12.26
N PHE A 111 4.44 5.94 -12.91
CA PHE A 111 4.68 5.19 -14.14
C PHE A 111 3.56 5.54 -15.12
N SER A 112 3.82 6.47 -16.03
CA SER A 112 2.84 6.94 -17.00
C SER A 112 2.76 6.03 -18.24
N TRP A 113 1.64 6.13 -18.96
CA TRP A 113 1.44 5.52 -20.27
C TRP A 113 0.79 6.51 -21.23
N LYS A 114 0.92 6.26 -22.53
CA LYS A 114 0.26 7.04 -23.59
C LYS A 114 -0.83 6.23 -24.29
N ASP A 115 -0.62 4.93 -24.42
CA ASP A 115 -1.43 4.01 -25.19
C ASP A 115 -1.78 2.74 -24.37
N ARG A 116 -2.58 1.84 -24.95
CA ARG A 116 -3.06 0.64 -24.26
C ARG A 116 -1.94 -0.36 -23.97
N ALA A 117 -0.95 -0.51 -24.86
CA ALA A 117 0.18 -1.39 -24.63
C ALA A 117 1.10 -0.80 -23.55
N GLY A 118 1.35 0.51 -23.60
CA GLY A 118 2.08 1.24 -22.58
C GLY A 118 1.44 1.14 -21.19
N GLU A 119 0.11 1.05 -21.07
CA GLU A 119 -0.55 0.87 -19.77
C GLU A 119 -0.17 -0.47 -19.12
N ILE A 120 -0.06 -1.55 -19.90
CA ILE A 120 0.34 -2.87 -19.40
C ILE A 120 1.79 -2.81 -18.91
N GLU A 121 2.67 -2.17 -19.69
CA GLU A 121 4.07 -2.03 -19.33
C GLU A 121 4.27 -1.13 -18.10
N ALA A 122 3.53 -0.02 -18.01
CA ALA A 122 3.55 0.88 -16.86
C ALA A 122 3.12 0.15 -15.58
N TYR A 123 2.06 -0.67 -15.66
CA TYR A 123 1.63 -1.47 -14.52
C TYR A 123 2.67 -2.54 -14.15
N ARG A 124 3.26 -3.23 -15.14
CA ARG A 124 4.35 -4.20 -14.91
C ARG A 124 5.55 -3.54 -14.19
N LYS A 125 5.98 -2.36 -14.62
CA LYS A 125 7.05 -1.58 -13.99
C LYS A 125 6.69 -1.19 -12.56
N ALA A 126 5.46 -0.73 -12.34
CA ALA A 126 4.97 -0.40 -11.00
C ALA A 126 4.97 -1.62 -10.07
N VAL A 127 4.52 -2.78 -10.54
CA VAL A 127 4.53 -4.04 -9.77
C VAL A 127 5.96 -4.49 -9.46
N LYS A 128 6.87 -4.44 -10.44
CA LYS A 128 8.29 -4.79 -10.23
C LYS A 128 8.94 -3.89 -9.18
N PHE A 129 8.74 -2.57 -9.32
CA PHE A 129 9.23 -1.58 -8.36
C PHE A 129 8.63 -1.82 -6.97
N ARG A 130 7.33 -2.12 -6.89
CA ARG A 130 6.67 -2.42 -5.63
C ARG A 130 7.31 -3.62 -4.91
N ARG A 131 7.54 -4.72 -5.63
CA ARG A 131 8.17 -5.92 -5.07
C ARG A 131 9.61 -5.66 -4.64
N GLN A 132 10.35 -4.84 -5.37
CA GLN A 132 11.70 -4.43 -4.97
C GLN A 132 11.68 -3.67 -3.63
N MET A 133 10.79 -2.68 -3.50
CA MET A 133 10.61 -1.91 -2.25
C MET A 133 10.00 -2.70 -1.08
N GLU A 134 9.59 -3.96 -1.30
CA GLU A 134 9.19 -4.89 -0.23
C GLU A 134 10.35 -5.77 0.24
N ARG A 135 11.39 -5.94 -0.58
CA ARG A 135 12.61 -6.65 -0.20
C ARG A 135 13.62 -5.77 0.53
N GLU A 136 13.62 -4.47 0.21
CA GLU A 136 14.51 -3.46 0.79
C GLU A 136 13.95 -2.82 2.08
N ALA A 137 12.74 -3.20 2.50
CA ALA A 137 12.04 -2.64 3.67
C ALA A 137 11.91 -3.69 4.77
#